data_AF-A0A973M5M3-F1
#
_entry.id   AF-A0A973M5M3-F1
#
_cell.length_a   1.000
_cell.length_b   1.000
_cell.length_c   1.000
_cell.angle_alpha   90.00
_cell.angle_beta   90.00
_cell.angle_gamma   90.00
#
_symmetry.space_group_name_H-M   'P 1'
#
loop_
_entity.id
_entity.type
_entity.pdbx_description
1 polymer ?
#
loop_
_entity_poly.entity_id
_entity_poly.type
_entity_poly.pdbx_seq_one_letter_code
_entity_poly.pdbx_strand_id
1 'polypeptide(L)'
;MSEAKAPIVVVTGGTAGIGRATVREFARNGYDVAILARGKDGLEAAKKEVEEHGRRGLAIPTDVADWSAVEAAAEQVERELGPIDVWVNNAFAGIFSRFMDVTPEEYERVTQVTYVGQVNGTRAALKRMLPRNSGKIVLVGSALAYRGIPLQSAYCGAKHAIQGFLDSLRCELLNENTNVTVTMVQMPGVNTPQFDWIRAKLPGQPRPVGKVYQPEVAGRAISAAAHDTRKEMLVGLPTVEAVWGNKIASSLLDDYLAATGIKAQQRPERVQPDRKDNLFEPVAGDHGAHGSFDDEAVDSSAELWITEHKKELGLAALGAAAVAGVGFMLASRSGNGDGAKRRGTKAKQRG
;
A
#
# COMPACT_ATOMS: atom_id res chain seq x y z
N MET A 1 10.79 -12.37 34.34
CA MET A 1 10.38 -11.21 33.52
C MET A 1 9.40 -11.76 32.50
N SER A 2 8.14 -11.30 32.50
CA SER A 2 7.17 -11.74 31.49
C SER A 2 7.72 -11.37 30.11
N GLU A 3 7.93 -12.35 29.25
CA GLU A 3 8.23 -12.11 27.84
C GLU A 3 7.09 -11.24 27.26
N ALA A 4 7.43 -10.12 26.62
CA ALA A 4 6.42 -9.23 26.07
C ALA A 4 5.68 -9.98 24.95
N LYS A 5 4.35 -10.07 25.06
CA LYS A 5 3.54 -10.75 24.06
C LYS A 5 3.70 -10.03 22.72
N ALA A 6 3.97 -10.80 21.66
CA ALA A 6 4.18 -10.25 20.33
C ALA A 6 2.89 -9.59 19.78
N PRO A 7 3.04 -8.51 18.99
CA PRO A 7 1.91 -7.84 18.38
C PRO A 7 1.29 -8.72 17.28
N ILE A 8 -0.01 -8.51 17.03
CA ILE A 8 -0.78 -9.35 16.12
C ILE A 8 -1.24 -8.53 14.92
N VAL A 9 -1.02 -9.08 13.72
CA VAL A 9 -1.53 -8.51 12.47
C VAL A 9 -2.46 -9.48 11.76
N VAL A 10 -3.56 -8.95 11.22
CA VAL A 10 -4.44 -9.66 10.28
C VAL A 10 -4.15 -9.13 8.87
N VAL A 11 -3.91 -10.02 7.91
CA VAL A 11 -3.70 -9.66 6.49
C VAL A 11 -4.73 -10.36 5.62
N THR A 12 -5.63 -9.59 5.01
CA THR A 12 -6.58 -10.14 4.02
C THR A 12 -5.92 -10.28 2.65
N GLY A 13 -6.23 -11.35 1.93
CA GLY A 13 -5.56 -11.68 0.67
C GLY A 13 -4.07 -11.99 0.83
N GLY A 14 -3.66 -12.48 2.00
CA GLY A 14 -2.23 -12.67 2.34
C GLY A 14 -1.56 -13.90 1.71
N THR A 15 -2.23 -14.60 0.78
CA THR A 15 -1.70 -15.84 0.19
C THR A 15 -0.84 -15.61 -1.03
N ALA A 16 -0.97 -14.48 -1.71
CA ALA A 16 -0.19 -14.17 -2.92
C ALA A 16 0.14 -12.68 -3.05
N GLY A 17 1.07 -12.37 -3.96
CA GLY A 17 1.36 -10.98 -4.35
C GLY A 17 1.80 -10.09 -3.19
N ILE A 18 1.28 -8.85 -3.20
CA ILE A 18 1.49 -7.85 -2.14
C ILE A 18 1.11 -8.40 -0.76
N GLY A 19 0.03 -9.17 -0.68
CA GLY A 19 -0.43 -9.75 0.59
C GLY A 19 0.58 -10.73 1.18
N ARG A 20 1.15 -11.61 0.34
CA ARG A 20 2.17 -12.57 0.78
C ARG A 20 3.48 -11.88 1.18
N ALA A 21 3.91 -10.88 0.43
CA ALA A 21 5.05 -10.05 0.81
C ALA A 21 4.82 -9.30 2.13
N THR A 22 3.60 -8.84 2.37
CA THR A 22 3.19 -8.20 3.63
C THR A 22 3.25 -9.18 4.80
N VAL A 23 2.73 -10.40 4.62
CA VAL A 23 2.82 -11.48 5.63
C VAL A 23 4.27 -11.74 6.03
N ARG A 24 5.16 -11.93 5.06
CA ARG A 24 6.60 -12.12 5.28
C ARG A 24 7.22 -10.94 6.04
N GLU A 25 6.91 -9.71 5.62
CA GLU A 25 7.45 -8.51 6.24
C GLU A 25 7.04 -8.36 7.71
N PHE A 26 5.77 -8.58 8.05
CA PHE A 26 5.32 -8.52 9.44
C PHE A 26 5.89 -9.65 10.29
N ALA A 27 5.99 -10.87 9.77
CA ALA A 27 6.60 -12.00 10.48
C ALA A 27 8.08 -11.69 10.80
N ARG A 28 8.82 -11.15 9.83
CA ARG A 28 10.20 -10.68 10.00
C ARG A 28 10.31 -9.58 11.08
N ASN A 29 9.30 -8.72 11.19
CA ASN A 29 9.23 -7.66 12.19
C ASN A 29 8.67 -8.14 13.55
N GLY A 30 8.56 -9.45 13.78
CA GLY A 30 8.24 -10.02 15.09
C GLY A 30 6.74 -10.17 15.39
N TYR A 31 5.86 -10.01 14.40
CA TYR A 31 4.42 -10.14 14.58
C TYR A 31 3.97 -11.59 14.52
N ASP A 32 2.92 -11.93 15.28
CA ASP A 32 2.07 -13.07 14.93
C ASP A 32 1.10 -12.64 13.83
N VAL A 33 0.88 -13.52 12.84
CA VAL A 33 0.20 -13.14 11.60
C VAL A 33 -0.99 -14.07 11.36
N ALA A 34 -2.19 -13.50 11.30
CA ALA A 34 -3.36 -14.16 10.76
C ALA A 34 -3.50 -13.85 9.26
N ILE A 35 -3.61 -14.91 8.45
CA ILE A 35 -3.76 -14.82 6.99
C ILE A 35 -5.20 -15.19 6.63
N LEU A 36 -5.92 -14.26 6.02
CA LEU A 36 -7.29 -14.47 5.55
C LEU A 36 -7.31 -14.51 4.03
N ALA A 37 -7.77 -15.61 3.43
CA ALA A 37 -7.97 -15.72 1.98
C ALA A 37 -8.85 -16.93 1.64
N ARG A 38 -9.26 -17.09 0.38
CA ARG A 38 -10.11 -18.23 -0.04
C ARG A 38 -9.33 -19.53 -0.28
N GLY A 39 -8.14 -19.44 -0.87
CA GLY A 39 -7.36 -20.61 -1.32
C GLY A 39 -6.57 -21.28 -0.19
N LYS A 40 -6.81 -22.58 0.04
CA LYS A 40 -6.17 -23.35 1.12
C LYS A 40 -4.67 -23.56 0.93
N ASP A 41 -4.23 -23.88 -0.28
CA ASP A 41 -2.81 -24.19 -0.55
C ASP A 41 -1.91 -22.98 -0.23
N GLY A 42 -2.28 -21.81 -0.74
CA GLY A 42 -1.57 -20.56 -0.44
C GLY A 42 -1.69 -20.11 1.02
N LEU A 43 -2.78 -20.48 1.72
CA LEU A 43 -2.95 -20.22 3.16
C LEU A 43 -1.95 -21.02 3.99
N GLU A 44 -1.84 -22.32 3.74
CA GLU A 44 -0.89 -23.20 4.45
C GLU A 44 0.55 -22.80 4.16
N ALA A 45 0.86 -22.46 2.91
CA ALA A 45 2.19 -22.01 2.55
C ALA A 45 2.55 -20.66 3.22
N ALA A 46 1.62 -19.70 3.26
CA ALA A 46 1.84 -18.42 3.93
C ALA A 46 2.02 -18.59 5.44
N LYS A 47 1.24 -19.47 6.06
CA LYS A 47 1.40 -19.82 7.47
C LYS A 47 2.79 -20.40 7.74
N LYS A 48 3.27 -21.32 6.90
CA LYS A 48 4.60 -21.92 7.04
C LYS A 48 5.71 -20.85 6.99
N GLU A 49 5.62 -19.89 6.08
CA GLU A 49 6.59 -18.80 6.01
C GLU A 49 6.61 -17.90 7.26
N VAL A 50 5.46 -17.73 7.93
CA VAL A 50 5.40 -17.04 9.23
C VAL A 50 6.12 -17.86 10.30
N GLU A 51 5.89 -19.16 10.33
CA GLU A 51 6.52 -20.10 11.28
C GLU A 51 8.03 -20.22 11.08
N GLU A 52 8.52 -20.11 9.84
CA GLU A 52 9.96 -20.05 9.51
C GLU A 52 10.67 -18.83 10.13
N HIS A 53 9.94 -17.76 10.45
CA HIS A 53 10.45 -16.60 11.19
C HIS A 53 10.29 -16.74 12.71
N GLY A 54 9.91 -17.93 13.21
CA GLY A 54 9.68 -18.20 14.63
C GLY A 54 8.42 -17.51 15.17
N ARG A 55 7.47 -17.18 14.30
CA ARG A 55 6.21 -16.50 14.64
C ARG A 55 5.01 -17.44 14.51
N ARG A 56 3.88 -17.10 15.12
CA ARG A 56 2.65 -17.88 15.00
C ARG A 56 1.87 -17.43 13.77
N GLY A 57 1.69 -18.34 12.81
CA GLY A 57 0.83 -18.15 11.66
C GLY A 57 -0.56 -18.77 11.89
N LEU A 58 -1.63 -18.01 11.62
CA LEU A 58 -3.01 -18.51 11.68
C LEU A 58 -3.68 -18.34 10.31
N ALA A 59 -3.85 -19.45 9.59
CA ALA A 59 -4.53 -19.48 8.30
C ALA A 59 -6.04 -19.65 8.47
N ILE A 60 -6.84 -18.74 7.93
CA ILE A 60 -8.30 -18.80 8.01
C ILE A 60 -8.89 -18.63 6.60
N PRO A 61 -9.56 -19.68 6.06
CA PRO A 61 -10.35 -19.56 4.83
C PRO A 61 -11.43 -18.49 4.99
N THR A 62 -11.38 -17.43 4.20
CA THR A 62 -12.30 -16.29 4.31
C THR A 62 -12.49 -15.62 2.96
N ASP A 63 -13.75 -15.43 2.56
CA ASP A 63 -14.14 -14.48 1.54
C ASP A 63 -14.46 -13.14 2.21
N VAL A 64 -13.71 -12.09 1.90
CA VAL A 64 -13.89 -10.77 2.52
C VAL A 64 -15.22 -10.11 2.15
N ALA A 65 -15.85 -10.53 1.04
CA ALA A 65 -17.17 -10.05 0.66
C ALA A 65 -18.28 -10.52 1.64
N ASP A 66 -18.05 -11.61 2.38
CA ASP A 66 -18.97 -12.12 3.38
C ASP A 66 -18.65 -11.52 4.76
N TRP A 67 -19.52 -10.64 5.24
CA TRP A 67 -19.39 -10.01 6.56
C TRP A 67 -19.33 -11.04 7.70
N SER A 68 -20.16 -12.07 7.67
CA SER A 68 -20.21 -13.08 8.73
C SER A 68 -18.92 -13.89 8.77
N ALA A 69 -18.35 -14.22 7.61
CA ALA A 69 -17.06 -14.91 7.54
C ALA A 69 -15.91 -14.04 8.09
N VAL A 70 -15.88 -12.75 7.75
CA VAL A 70 -14.85 -11.82 8.25
C VAL A 70 -14.95 -11.62 9.76
N GLU A 71 -16.16 -11.46 10.29
CA GLU A 71 -16.39 -11.30 11.73
C GLU A 71 -15.97 -12.56 12.50
N ALA A 72 -16.37 -13.75 12.03
CA ALA A 72 -15.96 -15.02 12.63
C ALA A 72 -14.44 -15.24 12.59
N ALA A 73 -13.79 -14.85 11.49
CA ALA A 73 -12.33 -14.90 11.38
C ALA A 73 -11.68 -13.97 12.41
N ALA A 74 -12.19 -12.75 12.59
CA ALA A 74 -11.67 -11.81 13.59
C ALA A 74 -11.83 -12.32 15.03
N GLU A 75 -12.97 -12.94 15.37
CA GLU A 75 -13.17 -13.62 16.66
C GLU A 75 -12.20 -14.77 16.87
N GLN A 76 -11.96 -15.57 15.83
CA GLN A 76 -10.99 -16.66 15.86
C GLN A 76 -9.56 -16.14 16.13
N VAL A 77 -9.15 -15.06 15.47
CA VAL A 77 -7.85 -14.44 15.70
C VAL A 77 -7.68 -13.99 17.16
N GLU A 78 -8.67 -13.29 17.72
CA GLU A 78 -8.56 -12.83 19.12
C GLU A 78 -8.52 -13.98 20.13
N ARG A 79 -9.24 -15.06 19.85
CA ARG A 79 -9.23 -16.27 20.69
C ARG A 79 -7.88 -16.98 20.65
N GLU A 80 -7.25 -17.11 19.48
CA GLU A 80 -6.07 -17.97 19.30
C GLU A 80 -4.74 -17.22 19.39
N LEU A 81 -4.67 -16.01 18.85
CA LEU A 81 -3.46 -15.19 18.89
C LEU A 81 -3.54 -14.17 20.02
N GLY A 82 -4.69 -13.50 20.17
CA GLY A 82 -4.91 -12.39 21.12
C GLY A 82 -5.39 -11.10 20.44
N PRO A 83 -5.41 -9.97 21.17
CA PRO A 83 -5.93 -8.70 20.66
C PRO A 83 -5.27 -8.27 19.35
N ILE A 84 -6.06 -7.93 18.33
CA ILE A 84 -5.54 -7.58 17.00
C ILE A 84 -4.97 -6.17 17.01
N ASP A 85 -3.65 -6.01 16.83
CA ASP A 85 -2.98 -4.71 16.81
C ASP A 85 -3.07 -4.00 15.46
N VAL A 86 -2.92 -4.76 14.38
CA VAL A 86 -2.91 -4.24 13.00
C VAL A 86 -3.89 -5.03 12.14
N TRP A 87 -4.68 -4.34 11.32
CA TRP A 87 -5.54 -4.96 10.30
C TRP A 87 -5.20 -4.41 8.92
N VAL A 88 -4.77 -5.27 8.01
CA VAL A 88 -4.43 -4.93 6.63
C VAL A 88 -5.53 -5.42 5.68
N ASN A 89 -6.25 -4.47 5.10
CA ASN A 89 -7.22 -4.70 4.04
C ASN A 89 -6.50 -4.70 2.68
N ASN A 90 -6.06 -5.88 2.25
CA ASN A 90 -5.31 -6.09 1.00
C ASN A 90 -6.07 -6.90 -0.06
N ALA A 91 -6.99 -7.79 0.34
CA ALA A 91 -7.75 -8.61 -0.60
C ALA A 91 -8.46 -7.77 -1.68
N PHE A 92 -8.44 -8.26 -2.92
CA PHE A 92 -9.16 -7.65 -4.03
C PHE A 92 -9.55 -8.71 -5.08
N ALA A 93 -10.47 -8.34 -5.96
CA ALA A 93 -10.75 -9.03 -7.21
C ALA A 93 -10.79 -8.00 -8.35
N GLY A 94 -10.52 -8.45 -9.58
CA GLY A 94 -10.53 -7.58 -10.74
C GLY A 94 -10.81 -8.36 -12.02
N ILE A 95 -11.06 -7.60 -13.08
CA ILE A 95 -11.27 -8.12 -14.42
C ILE A 95 -10.62 -7.17 -15.43
N PHE A 96 -9.89 -7.74 -16.39
CA PHE A 96 -9.35 -7.05 -17.55
C PHE A 96 -10.29 -7.29 -18.74
N SER A 97 -11.11 -6.31 -19.07
CA SER A 97 -12.12 -6.44 -20.12
C SER A 97 -12.66 -5.08 -20.53
N ARG A 98 -13.12 -4.93 -21.78
CA ARG A 98 -13.93 -3.77 -22.14
C ARG A 98 -15.21 -3.77 -21.33
N PHE A 99 -15.73 -2.58 -21.03
CA PHE A 99 -16.91 -2.40 -20.20
C PHE A 99 -18.11 -3.23 -20.67
N MET A 100 -18.44 -3.16 -21.96
CA MET A 100 -19.58 -3.90 -22.54
C MET A 100 -19.42 -5.43 -22.54
N ASP A 101 -18.20 -5.92 -22.31
CA ASP A 101 -17.92 -7.35 -22.25
C ASP A 101 -17.89 -7.87 -20.80
N VAL A 102 -17.94 -6.99 -19.79
CA VAL A 102 -18.07 -7.34 -18.37
C VAL A 102 -19.54 -7.57 -18.05
N THR A 103 -19.88 -8.72 -17.45
CA THR A 103 -21.27 -8.98 -17.04
C THR A 103 -21.60 -8.23 -15.75
N PRO A 104 -22.88 -7.94 -15.46
CA PRO A 104 -23.28 -7.32 -14.20
C PRO A 104 -22.78 -8.09 -12.96
N GLU A 105 -22.82 -9.42 -12.99
CA GLU A 105 -22.39 -10.29 -11.89
C GLU A 105 -20.87 -10.21 -11.67
N GLU A 106 -20.09 -10.13 -12.74
CA GLU A 106 -18.64 -9.92 -12.65
C GLU A 106 -18.33 -8.55 -12.02
N TYR A 107 -19.07 -7.52 -12.42
CA TYR A 107 -18.92 -6.15 -11.91
C TYR A 107 -19.26 -6.06 -10.42
N GLU A 108 -20.38 -6.68 -10.03
CA GLU A 108 -20.80 -6.81 -8.64
C GLU A 108 -19.74 -7.55 -7.83
N ARG A 109 -19.25 -8.69 -8.31
CA ARG A 109 -18.23 -9.48 -7.61
C ARG A 109 -16.95 -8.67 -7.36
N VAL A 110 -16.46 -7.95 -8.37
CA VAL A 110 -15.31 -7.06 -8.20
C VAL A 110 -15.57 -6.00 -7.12
N THR A 111 -16.75 -5.39 -7.11
CA THR A 111 -17.13 -4.37 -6.12
C THR A 111 -17.25 -4.95 -4.71
N GLN A 112 -17.90 -6.10 -4.57
CA GLN A 112 -18.10 -6.78 -3.29
C GLN A 112 -16.76 -7.17 -2.65
N VAL A 113 -15.81 -7.71 -3.42
CA VAL A 113 -14.51 -8.09 -2.86
C VAL A 113 -13.63 -6.86 -2.62
N THR A 114 -13.46 -6.01 -3.63
CA THR A 114 -12.44 -4.95 -3.60
C THR A 114 -12.86 -3.75 -2.76
N TYR A 115 -14.13 -3.39 -2.74
CA TYR A 115 -14.64 -2.27 -1.93
C TYR A 115 -15.30 -2.78 -0.65
N VAL A 116 -16.40 -3.53 -0.76
CA VAL A 116 -17.17 -3.97 0.43
C VAL A 116 -16.32 -4.84 1.35
N GLY A 117 -15.40 -5.65 0.80
CA GLY A 117 -14.45 -6.42 1.58
C GLY A 117 -13.54 -5.58 2.48
N GLN A 118 -13.08 -4.41 2.02
CA GLN A 118 -12.32 -3.49 2.87
C GLN A 118 -13.20 -2.82 3.93
N VAL A 119 -14.47 -2.52 3.59
CA VAL A 119 -15.45 -2.00 4.56
C VAL A 119 -15.70 -3.03 5.66
N ASN A 120 -15.91 -4.30 5.29
CA ASN A 120 -16.11 -5.41 6.23
C ASN A 120 -14.88 -5.60 7.13
N GLY A 121 -13.68 -5.68 6.56
CA GLY A 121 -12.46 -5.82 7.36
C GLY A 121 -12.22 -4.62 8.29
N THR A 122 -12.48 -3.40 7.82
CA THR A 122 -12.41 -2.19 8.65
C THR A 122 -13.41 -2.23 9.80
N ARG A 123 -14.67 -2.62 9.55
CA ARG A 123 -15.70 -2.78 10.59
C ARG A 123 -15.29 -3.83 11.62
N ALA A 124 -14.80 -4.99 11.17
CA ALA A 124 -14.33 -6.05 12.05
C ALA A 124 -13.18 -5.54 12.94
N ALA A 125 -12.18 -4.87 12.37
CA ALA A 125 -11.09 -4.26 13.11
C ALA A 125 -11.56 -3.24 14.14
N LEU A 126 -12.41 -2.28 13.75
CA LEU A 126 -12.90 -1.23 14.65
C LEU A 126 -13.70 -1.77 15.84
N LYS A 127 -14.49 -2.84 15.65
CA LYS A 127 -15.20 -3.51 16.77
C LYS A 127 -14.25 -4.01 17.86
N ARG A 128 -13.00 -4.35 17.52
CA ARG A 128 -11.96 -4.79 18.48
C ARG A 128 -11.11 -3.62 18.98
N MET A 129 -10.80 -2.68 18.08
CA MET A 129 -9.83 -1.61 18.33
C MET A 129 -10.40 -0.42 19.11
N LEU A 130 -11.66 -0.04 18.86
CA LEU A 130 -12.28 1.11 19.54
C LEU A 130 -12.46 0.89 21.05
N PRO A 131 -12.96 -0.26 21.54
CA PRO A 131 -13.13 -0.48 22.99
C PRO A 131 -11.81 -0.39 23.77
N ARG A 132 -10.70 -0.79 23.14
CA ARG A 132 -9.34 -0.71 23.72
C ARG A 132 -8.61 0.59 23.39
N ASN A 133 -9.24 1.49 22.64
CA ASN A 133 -8.70 2.74 22.14
C ASN A 133 -7.26 2.61 21.61
N SER A 134 -7.01 1.57 20.82
CA SER A 134 -5.70 1.24 20.27
C SER A 134 -5.88 0.35 19.05
N GLY A 135 -5.06 0.55 18.02
CA GLY A 135 -5.10 -0.26 16.80
C GLY A 135 -4.78 0.53 15.54
N LYS A 136 -4.39 -0.21 14.50
CA LYS A 136 -3.91 0.35 13.23
C LYS A 136 -4.61 -0.39 12.08
N ILE A 137 -5.24 0.35 11.18
CA ILE A 137 -5.88 -0.19 9.99
C ILE A 137 -5.14 0.33 8.76
N VAL A 138 -4.73 -0.58 7.88
CA VAL A 138 -4.08 -0.24 6.61
C VAL A 138 -4.99 -0.63 5.46
N LEU A 139 -5.33 0.33 4.60
CA LEU A 139 -6.08 0.09 3.37
C LEU A 139 -5.10 0.03 2.20
N VAL A 140 -5.03 -1.09 1.49
CA VAL A 140 -4.22 -1.17 0.27
C VAL A 140 -4.98 -0.54 -0.88
N GLY A 141 -4.55 0.66 -1.25
CA GLY A 141 -5.05 1.47 -2.36
C GLY A 141 -4.31 1.16 -3.67
N SER A 142 -4.47 2.06 -4.64
CA SER A 142 -3.87 1.97 -5.98
C SER A 142 -3.77 3.37 -6.59
N ALA A 143 -2.73 3.63 -7.39
CA ALA A 143 -2.68 4.81 -8.26
C ALA A 143 -3.94 4.94 -9.14
N LEU A 144 -4.56 3.81 -9.50
CA LEU A 144 -5.79 3.75 -10.29
C LEU A 144 -7.05 4.20 -9.51
N ALA A 145 -6.91 4.54 -8.22
CA ALA A 145 -7.94 5.21 -7.43
C ALA A 145 -8.02 6.72 -7.70
N TYR A 146 -7.05 7.31 -8.41
CA TYR A 146 -7.08 8.72 -8.81
C TYR A 146 -7.24 8.92 -10.31
N ARG A 147 -6.76 7.94 -11.10
CA ARG A 147 -6.88 7.94 -12.55
C ARG A 147 -7.39 6.59 -13.03
N GLY A 148 -8.65 6.55 -13.44
CA GLY A 148 -9.21 5.39 -14.13
C GLY A 148 -8.49 5.15 -15.47
N ILE A 149 -8.32 3.89 -15.83
CA ILE A 149 -7.74 3.48 -17.12
C ILE A 149 -8.68 2.52 -17.86
N PRO A 150 -8.57 2.41 -19.20
CA PRO A 150 -9.35 1.45 -19.97
C PRO A 150 -9.19 0.02 -19.45
N LEU A 151 -10.16 -0.84 -19.77
CA LEU A 151 -10.18 -2.28 -19.46
C LEU A 151 -10.38 -2.67 -17.99
N GLN A 152 -10.40 -1.70 -17.07
CA GLN A 152 -10.46 -1.97 -15.61
C GLN A 152 -11.50 -1.12 -14.89
N SER A 153 -12.62 -0.78 -15.53
CA SER A 153 -13.61 0.15 -14.96
C SER A 153 -14.18 -0.31 -13.61
N ALA A 154 -14.44 -1.62 -13.44
CA ALA A 154 -14.92 -2.18 -12.18
C ALA A 154 -13.91 -2.01 -11.05
N TYR A 155 -12.64 -2.35 -11.30
CA TYR A 155 -11.56 -2.20 -10.32
C TYR A 155 -11.29 -0.73 -9.99
N CYS A 156 -11.21 0.14 -11.01
CA CYS A 156 -11.00 1.57 -10.82
C CYS A 156 -12.14 2.17 -9.98
N GLY A 157 -13.41 1.86 -10.31
CA GLY A 157 -14.57 2.33 -9.54
C GLY A 157 -14.52 1.88 -8.08
N ALA A 158 -14.24 0.61 -7.82
CA ALA A 158 -14.09 0.09 -6.47
C ALA A 158 -12.94 0.77 -5.69
N LYS A 159 -11.79 1.00 -6.33
CA LYS A 159 -10.65 1.69 -5.68
C LYS A 159 -10.90 3.17 -5.42
N HIS A 160 -11.64 3.87 -6.28
CA HIS A 160 -12.11 5.24 -5.99
C HIS A 160 -13.08 5.26 -4.80
N ALA A 161 -13.99 4.29 -4.70
CA ALA A 161 -14.94 4.21 -3.59
C ALA A 161 -14.26 4.11 -2.21
N ILE A 162 -13.12 3.41 -2.13
CA ILE A 162 -12.31 3.32 -0.90
C ILE A 162 -11.80 4.70 -0.44
N GLN A 163 -11.49 5.61 -1.36
CA GLN A 163 -11.05 6.97 -1.00
C GLN A 163 -12.17 7.74 -0.30
N GLY A 164 -13.37 7.73 -0.88
CA GLY A 164 -14.54 8.37 -0.25
C GLY A 164 -14.88 7.75 1.11
N PHE A 165 -14.77 6.42 1.21
CA PHE A 165 -14.94 5.71 2.49
C PHE A 165 -13.91 6.14 3.55
N LEU A 166 -12.62 6.20 3.19
CA LEU A 166 -11.57 6.66 4.10
C LEU A 166 -11.83 8.08 4.60
N ASP A 167 -12.24 8.96 3.70
CA ASP A 167 -12.45 10.38 4.00
C ASP A 167 -13.57 10.57 5.03
N SER A 168 -14.69 9.86 4.85
CA SER A 168 -15.80 9.86 5.80
C SER A 168 -15.38 9.27 7.14
N LEU A 169 -14.81 8.05 7.13
CA LEU A 169 -14.47 7.33 8.35
C LEU A 169 -13.44 8.09 9.21
N ARG A 170 -12.42 8.70 8.58
CA ARG A 170 -11.41 9.43 9.33
C ARG A 170 -11.99 10.64 10.07
N CYS A 171 -13.00 11.31 9.52
CA CYS A 171 -13.67 12.41 10.21
C CYS A 171 -14.38 11.92 11.48
N GLU A 172 -15.04 10.75 11.43
CA GLU A 172 -15.67 10.12 12.59
C GLU A 172 -14.64 9.79 13.67
N LEU A 173 -13.55 9.12 13.31
CA LEU A 173 -12.48 8.75 14.27
C LEU A 173 -11.79 9.97 14.89
N LEU A 174 -11.62 11.06 14.13
CA LEU A 174 -11.09 12.31 14.66
C LEU A 174 -12.07 12.97 15.64
N ASN A 175 -13.36 12.98 15.33
CA ASN A 175 -14.39 13.50 16.22
C ASN A 175 -14.49 12.70 17.53
N GLU A 176 -14.29 11.38 17.47
CA GLU A 176 -14.23 10.51 18.66
C GLU A 176 -12.94 10.65 19.47
N ASN A 177 -11.94 11.36 18.96
CA ASN A 177 -10.62 11.53 19.60
C ASN A 177 -9.97 10.19 20.02
N THR A 178 -10.08 9.18 19.14
CA THR A 178 -9.48 7.85 19.36
C THR A 178 -8.02 7.78 18.93
N ASN A 179 -7.24 6.86 19.53
CA ASN A 179 -5.87 6.53 19.10
C ASN A 179 -5.84 5.50 17.94
N VAL A 180 -6.99 5.01 17.49
CA VAL A 180 -7.08 4.12 16.34
C VAL A 180 -6.83 4.92 15.06
N THR A 181 -5.91 4.46 14.22
CA THR A 181 -5.58 5.16 12.96
C THR A 181 -5.86 4.30 11.74
N VAL A 182 -6.28 4.95 10.66
CA VAL A 182 -6.54 4.31 9.36
C VAL A 182 -5.69 4.98 8.29
N THR A 183 -4.79 4.24 7.65
CA THR A 183 -3.88 4.77 6.63
C THR A 183 -4.04 4.00 5.33
N MET A 184 -4.16 4.71 4.21
CA MET A 184 -4.20 4.10 2.88
C MET A 184 -2.82 4.15 2.23
N VAL A 185 -2.39 3.02 1.65
CA VAL A 185 -1.13 2.92 0.92
C VAL A 185 -1.44 2.77 -0.56
N GLN A 186 -1.09 3.78 -1.34
CA GLN A 186 -1.37 3.81 -2.78
C GLN A 186 -0.25 3.10 -3.54
N MET A 187 -0.61 1.98 -4.19
CA MET A 187 0.35 1.10 -4.85
C MET A 187 0.55 1.43 -6.34
N PRO A 188 1.78 1.25 -6.86
CA PRO A 188 2.08 1.32 -8.28
C PRO A 188 1.79 -0.03 -8.98
N GLY A 189 2.27 -0.20 -10.20
CA GLY A 189 2.36 -1.53 -10.82
C GLY A 189 3.37 -2.40 -10.08
N VAL A 190 2.93 -3.56 -9.58
CA VAL A 190 3.76 -4.49 -8.79
C VAL A 190 3.83 -5.85 -9.49
N ASN A 191 5.01 -6.46 -9.53
CA ASN A 191 5.24 -7.80 -10.05
C ASN A 191 4.57 -8.85 -9.15
N THR A 192 3.28 -9.06 -9.36
CA THR A 192 2.50 -10.04 -8.62
C THR A 192 1.94 -11.11 -9.56
N PRO A 193 1.66 -12.31 -9.05
CA PRO A 193 1.03 -13.36 -9.84
C PRO A 193 -0.37 -13.01 -10.37
N GLN A 194 -0.96 -11.89 -9.94
CA GLN A 194 -2.32 -11.51 -10.34
C GLN A 194 -2.50 -11.50 -11.86
N PHE A 195 -1.48 -11.10 -12.62
CA PHE A 195 -1.57 -11.04 -14.07
C PHE A 195 -1.63 -12.42 -14.74
N ASP A 196 -1.21 -13.46 -14.02
CA ASP A 196 -1.18 -14.83 -14.52
C ASP A 196 -2.52 -15.56 -14.31
N TRP A 197 -3.39 -15.11 -13.38
CA TRP A 197 -4.74 -15.67 -13.17
C TRP A 197 -5.92 -14.68 -13.14
N ILE A 198 -5.71 -13.37 -13.18
CA ILE A 198 -6.84 -12.43 -13.10
C ILE A 198 -7.77 -12.64 -14.28
N ARG A 199 -9.09 -12.57 -14.06
CA ARG A 199 -10.05 -12.77 -15.14
C ARG A 199 -9.76 -11.78 -16.27
N ALA A 200 -9.60 -12.29 -17.49
CA ALA A 200 -9.21 -11.48 -18.63
C ALA A 200 -10.02 -11.89 -19.87
N LYS A 201 -10.71 -10.93 -20.46
CA LYS A 201 -11.42 -11.05 -21.75
C LYS A 201 -10.67 -10.21 -22.79
N LEU A 202 -9.37 -10.48 -22.92
CA LEU A 202 -8.43 -9.76 -23.77
C LEU A 202 -7.79 -10.68 -24.79
N PRO A 203 -7.36 -10.17 -25.96
CA PRO A 203 -6.56 -10.96 -26.89
C PRO A 203 -5.17 -11.30 -26.35
N GLY A 204 -4.53 -10.39 -25.61
CA GLY A 204 -3.21 -10.58 -25.01
C GLY A 204 -3.23 -10.78 -23.48
N GLN A 205 -2.19 -11.40 -22.94
CA GLN A 205 -2.04 -11.65 -21.50
C GLN A 205 -1.94 -10.33 -20.72
N PRO A 206 -2.63 -10.18 -19.57
CA PRO A 206 -2.52 -9.00 -18.74
C PRO A 206 -1.08 -8.72 -18.28
N ARG A 207 -0.75 -7.44 -18.07
CA ARG A 207 0.50 -7.00 -17.42
C ARG A 207 0.31 -5.70 -16.64
N PRO A 208 1.22 -5.37 -15.69
CA PRO A 208 1.22 -4.06 -15.06
C PRO A 208 1.54 -2.95 -16.07
N VAL A 209 0.99 -1.76 -15.80
CA VAL A 209 1.25 -0.54 -16.58
C VAL A 209 2.34 0.27 -15.91
N GLY A 210 3.25 0.83 -16.72
CA GLY A 210 4.33 1.66 -16.25
C GLY A 210 5.45 0.86 -15.60
N LYS A 211 6.22 1.52 -14.74
CA LYS A 211 7.33 0.91 -14.01
C LYS A 211 6.83 -0.16 -13.03
N VAL A 212 7.44 -1.34 -13.09
CA VAL A 212 7.10 -2.49 -12.25
C VAL A 212 8.01 -2.54 -11.03
N TYR A 213 7.42 -2.73 -9.85
CA TYR A 213 8.14 -2.86 -8.58
C TYR A 213 7.99 -4.28 -8.04
N GLN A 214 8.98 -4.76 -7.29
CA GLN A 214 8.84 -6.03 -6.59
C GLN A 214 7.82 -5.97 -5.43
N PRO A 215 7.13 -7.08 -5.11
CA PRO A 215 6.18 -7.18 -4.00
C PRO A 215 6.72 -6.71 -2.65
N GLU A 216 8.01 -6.91 -2.40
CA GLU A 216 8.68 -6.54 -1.15
C GLU A 216 8.65 -5.03 -0.92
N VAL A 217 8.66 -4.23 -1.98
CA VAL A 217 8.49 -2.76 -1.87
C VAL A 217 7.12 -2.44 -1.27
N ALA A 218 6.07 -3.12 -1.73
CA ALA A 218 4.72 -2.94 -1.21
C ALA A 218 4.58 -3.49 0.22
N GLY A 219 5.17 -4.65 0.51
CA GLY A 219 5.20 -5.24 1.86
C GLY A 219 5.83 -4.31 2.90
N ARG A 220 7.00 -3.74 2.59
CA ARG A 220 7.66 -2.74 3.46
C ARG A 220 6.82 -1.49 3.65
N ALA A 221 6.23 -0.96 2.58
CA ALA A 221 5.35 0.21 2.66
C ALA A 221 4.13 -0.02 3.56
N ILE A 222 3.49 -1.19 3.47
CA ILE A 222 2.35 -1.56 4.32
C ILE A 222 2.78 -1.70 5.79
N SER A 223 3.89 -2.37 6.05
CA SER A 223 4.45 -2.50 7.41
C SER A 223 4.76 -1.12 8.01
N ALA A 224 5.42 -0.24 7.24
CA ALA A 224 5.70 1.13 7.65
C ALA A 224 4.42 1.95 7.90
N ALA A 225 3.37 1.76 7.08
CA ALA A 225 2.10 2.45 7.25
C ALA A 225 1.37 2.06 8.54
N ALA A 226 1.55 0.83 9.03
CA ALA A 226 1.02 0.42 10.34
C ALA A 226 1.63 1.20 11.51
N HIS A 227 2.75 1.90 11.30
CA HIS A 227 3.44 2.71 12.29
C HIS A 227 3.27 4.22 12.03
N ASP A 228 2.43 4.61 11.08
CA ASP A 228 2.18 5.99 10.69
C ASP A 228 0.76 6.46 11.11
N THR A 229 0.57 7.77 11.17
CA THR A 229 -0.72 8.43 11.46
C THR A 229 -1.28 9.20 10.27
N ARG A 230 -0.49 9.32 9.18
CA ARG A 230 -0.90 9.95 7.93
C ARG A 230 -2.14 9.29 7.35
N LYS A 231 -2.91 10.09 6.62
CA LYS A 231 -4.05 9.60 5.82
C LYS A 231 -3.58 8.67 4.70
N GLU A 232 -2.56 9.09 3.95
CA GLU A 232 -2.08 8.37 2.78
C GLU A 232 -0.55 8.25 2.75
N MET A 233 -0.07 7.15 2.18
CA MET A 233 1.31 6.91 1.78
C MET A 233 1.34 6.57 0.30
N LEU A 234 2.15 7.27 -0.49
CA LEU A 234 2.29 7.02 -1.92
C LEU A 234 3.54 6.19 -2.17
N VAL A 235 3.39 5.06 -2.88
CA VAL A 235 4.50 4.17 -3.21
C VAL A 235 4.82 4.34 -4.70
N GLY A 236 6.05 4.78 -4.99
CA GLY A 236 6.53 5.00 -6.36
C GLY A 236 6.09 6.33 -7.00
N LEU A 237 7.00 6.92 -7.77
CA LEU A 237 6.81 8.12 -8.59
C LEU A 237 5.56 8.08 -9.50
N PRO A 238 5.24 6.95 -10.19
CA PRO A 238 4.04 6.87 -11.04
C PRO A 238 2.72 7.09 -10.28
N THR A 239 2.68 6.75 -8.99
CA THR A 239 1.50 6.99 -8.14
C THR A 239 1.32 8.48 -7.91
N VAL A 240 2.41 9.22 -7.72
CA VAL A 240 2.40 10.69 -7.59
C VAL A 240 1.96 11.33 -8.91
N GLU A 241 2.48 10.85 -10.03
CA GLU A 241 2.10 11.33 -11.37
C GLU A 241 0.62 11.11 -11.67
N ALA A 242 0.06 9.94 -11.34
CA ALA A 242 -1.37 9.67 -11.53
C ALA A 242 -2.26 10.64 -10.74
N VAL A 243 -1.88 10.95 -9.49
CA VAL A 243 -2.61 11.89 -8.62
C VAL A 243 -2.62 13.30 -9.19
N TRP A 244 -1.46 13.81 -9.63
CA TRP A 244 -1.32 15.18 -10.10
C TRP A 244 -1.73 15.36 -11.55
N GLY A 245 -1.43 14.39 -12.41
CA GLY A 245 -1.78 14.41 -13.82
C GLY A 245 -3.29 14.50 -14.04
N ASN A 246 -4.08 13.67 -13.35
CA ASN A 246 -5.54 13.69 -13.48
C ASN A 246 -6.15 15.02 -13.02
N LYS A 247 -5.59 15.64 -11.97
CA LYS A 247 -6.06 16.93 -11.44
C LYS A 247 -5.81 18.11 -12.39
N ILE A 248 -4.79 18.03 -13.24
CA ILE A 248 -4.31 19.18 -14.04
C ILE A 248 -4.73 19.05 -15.52
N ALA A 249 -4.81 17.83 -16.07
CA ALA A 249 -4.97 17.60 -17.51
C ALA A 249 -5.79 16.35 -17.86
N SER A 250 -6.95 16.15 -17.23
CA SER A 250 -7.77 14.94 -17.41
C SER A 250 -8.12 14.62 -18.87
N SER A 251 -8.53 15.62 -19.66
CA SER A 251 -8.93 15.41 -21.07
C SER A 251 -7.77 15.01 -21.98
N LEU A 252 -6.59 15.62 -21.81
CA LEU A 252 -5.38 15.20 -22.54
C LEU A 252 -4.94 13.78 -22.15
N LEU A 253 -5.11 13.41 -20.89
CA LEU A 253 -4.86 12.05 -20.42
C LEU A 253 -5.90 11.05 -20.95
N ASP A 254 -7.14 11.46 -21.19
CA ASP A 254 -8.16 10.62 -21.83
C ASP A 254 -7.71 10.25 -23.25
N ASP A 255 -7.30 11.24 -24.06
CA ASP A 255 -6.80 11.00 -25.43
C ASP A 255 -5.55 10.12 -25.46
N TYR A 256 -4.60 10.40 -24.56
CA TYR A 256 -3.38 9.58 -24.44
C TYR A 256 -3.69 8.12 -24.06
N LEU A 257 -4.57 7.91 -23.07
CA LEU A 257 -4.95 6.56 -22.63
C LEU A 257 -5.85 5.85 -23.65
N ALA A 258 -6.64 6.58 -24.42
CA ALA A 258 -7.38 6.03 -25.56
C ALA A 258 -6.41 5.48 -26.63
N ALA A 259 -5.33 6.22 -26.91
CA ALA A 259 -4.32 5.81 -27.90
C ALA A 259 -3.42 4.65 -27.43
N THR A 260 -3.03 4.64 -26.15
CA THR A 260 -1.95 3.75 -25.64
C THR A 260 -2.38 2.76 -24.56
N GLY A 261 -3.37 3.12 -23.74
CA GLY A 261 -3.69 2.42 -22.49
C GLY A 261 -4.21 1.00 -22.66
N ILE A 262 -4.89 0.68 -23.76
CA ILE A 262 -5.35 -0.69 -24.06
C ILE A 262 -4.16 -1.60 -24.36
N LYS A 263 -3.20 -1.14 -25.18
CA LYS A 263 -2.03 -1.95 -25.59
C LYS A 263 -1.02 -2.08 -24.44
N ALA A 264 -0.83 -1.02 -23.66
CA ALA A 264 0.10 -1.01 -22.53
C ALA A 264 -0.22 -2.04 -21.42
N GLN A 265 -1.45 -2.54 -21.38
CA GLN A 265 -1.92 -3.53 -20.41
C GLN A 265 -1.79 -4.98 -20.89
N GLN A 266 -1.21 -5.22 -22.07
CA GLN A 266 -1.17 -6.53 -22.70
C GLN A 266 0.25 -6.91 -23.12
N ARG A 267 0.63 -8.16 -22.83
CA ARG A 267 1.74 -8.84 -23.50
C ARG A 267 1.21 -9.50 -24.80
N PRO A 268 2.08 -9.75 -25.80
CA PRO A 268 1.66 -10.31 -27.08
C PRO A 268 1.16 -11.76 -27.00
N GLU A 269 1.51 -12.51 -25.95
CA GLU A 269 1.04 -13.87 -25.76
C GLU A 269 -0.48 -13.90 -25.59
N ARG A 270 -1.12 -14.87 -26.25
CA ARG A 270 -2.58 -14.98 -26.24
C ARG A 270 -3.09 -15.53 -24.91
N VAL A 271 -4.21 -14.98 -24.41
CA VAL A 271 -4.96 -15.59 -23.32
C VAL A 271 -5.59 -16.89 -23.80
N GLN A 272 -5.29 -18.00 -23.11
CA GLN A 272 -5.86 -19.31 -23.45
C GLN A 272 -7.34 -19.38 -23.05
N PRO A 273 -8.24 -19.94 -23.89
CA PRO A 273 -9.68 -19.98 -23.60
C PRO A 273 -10.06 -20.75 -22.32
N ASP A 274 -9.25 -21.73 -21.91
CA ASP A 274 -9.44 -22.58 -20.74
C ASP A 274 -8.66 -22.09 -19.50
N ARG A 275 -7.99 -20.94 -19.60
CA ARG A 275 -7.26 -20.32 -18.49
C ARG A 275 -8.20 -20.14 -17.29
N LYS A 276 -7.83 -20.78 -16.18
CA LYS A 276 -8.51 -20.58 -14.90
C LYS A 276 -8.30 -19.15 -14.40
N ASP A 277 -9.30 -18.63 -13.71
CA ASP A 277 -9.24 -17.30 -13.10
C ASP A 277 -9.66 -17.29 -11.64
N ASN A 278 -9.35 -16.20 -10.95
CA ASN A 278 -9.57 -16.07 -9.52
C ASN A 278 -10.82 -15.25 -9.11
N LEU A 279 -11.70 -14.87 -10.04
CA LEU A 279 -12.78 -13.91 -9.74
C LEU A 279 -13.82 -14.50 -8.77
N PHE A 280 -14.33 -15.69 -9.09
CA PHE A 280 -15.36 -16.36 -8.28
C PHE A 280 -14.74 -17.39 -7.34
N GLU A 281 -13.84 -18.22 -7.85
CA GLU A 281 -13.16 -19.29 -7.10
C GLU A 281 -11.65 -19.03 -7.03
N PRO A 282 -10.93 -19.54 -6.01
CA PRO A 282 -9.46 -19.49 -6.01
C PRO A 282 -8.88 -20.44 -7.07
N VAL A 283 -7.73 -20.07 -7.64
CA VAL A 283 -6.94 -20.97 -8.48
C VAL A 283 -6.08 -21.86 -7.58
N ALA A 284 -6.10 -23.17 -7.81
CA ALA A 284 -5.35 -24.16 -7.03
C ALA A 284 -3.83 -23.90 -7.03
N GLY A 285 -3.13 -24.37 -6.00
CA GLY A 285 -1.69 -24.21 -5.82
C GLY A 285 -1.27 -23.03 -4.95
N ASP A 286 -0.02 -23.06 -4.48
CA ASP A 286 0.66 -21.88 -3.93
C ASP A 286 1.31 -21.10 -5.06
N HIS A 287 1.07 -19.81 -5.05
CA HIS A 287 1.49 -18.89 -6.09
C HIS A 287 2.54 -17.89 -5.63
N GLY A 288 2.82 -17.83 -4.33
CA GLY A 288 3.85 -16.96 -3.77
C GLY A 288 3.62 -15.46 -3.96
N ALA A 289 4.66 -14.68 -3.67
CA ALA A 289 4.61 -13.22 -3.74
C ALA A 289 4.90 -12.67 -5.16
N HIS A 290 5.81 -13.29 -5.91
CA HIS A 290 6.32 -12.77 -7.18
C HIS A 290 5.52 -13.28 -8.39
N GLY A 291 5.24 -12.40 -9.34
CA GLY A 291 4.69 -12.77 -10.64
C GLY A 291 5.77 -13.02 -11.69
N SER A 292 5.33 -13.13 -12.94
CA SER A 292 6.18 -13.41 -14.11
C SER A 292 7.00 -12.22 -14.64
N PHE A 293 7.32 -11.21 -13.82
CA PHE A 293 7.97 -9.95 -14.26
C PHE A 293 9.27 -9.63 -13.50
N ASP A 294 9.95 -10.63 -12.95
CA ASP A 294 11.19 -10.42 -12.18
C ASP A 294 12.30 -9.72 -12.99
N ASP A 295 12.41 -10.01 -14.30
CA ASP A 295 13.45 -9.45 -15.17
C ASP A 295 13.31 -7.94 -15.43
N GLU A 296 12.13 -7.35 -15.19
CA GLU A 296 11.85 -5.92 -15.40
C GLU A 296 11.49 -5.16 -14.12
N ALA A 297 11.25 -5.86 -13.02
CA ALA A 297 10.84 -5.28 -11.75
C ALA A 297 12.03 -4.68 -10.99
N VAL A 298 11.78 -3.59 -10.26
CA VAL A 298 12.79 -2.97 -9.39
C VAL A 298 12.53 -3.23 -7.90
N ASP A 299 13.60 -3.41 -7.14
CA ASP A 299 13.54 -3.76 -5.71
C ASP A 299 13.41 -2.55 -4.77
N SER A 300 13.51 -1.33 -5.33
CA SER A 300 13.58 -0.09 -4.57
C SER A 300 12.70 1.03 -5.15
N SER A 301 12.17 1.85 -4.24
CA SER A 301 11.44 3.09 -4.54
C SER A 301 12.07 4.22 -3.72
N ALA A 302 12.55 5.26 -4.40
CA ALA A 302 13.15 6.42 -3.75
C ALA A 302 12.12 7.16 -2.88
N GLU A 303 10.86 7.18 -3.30
CA GLU A 303 9.74 7.83 -2.60
C GLU A 303 9.41 7.09 -1.29
N LEU A 304 9.44 5.75 -1.33
CA LEU A 304 9.31 4.93 -0.13
C LEU A 304 10.49 5.18 0.80
N TRP A 305 11.72 5.17 0.27
CA TRP A 305 12.93 5.42 1.07
C TRP A 305 12.87 6.78 1.78
N ILE A 306 12.52 7.86 1.05
CA ILE A 306 12.34 9.20 1.63
C ILE A 306 11.26 9.16 2.72
N THR A 307 10.17 8.45 2.48
CA THR A 307 9.06 8.33 3.43
C THR A 307 9.47 7.64 4.72
N GLU A 308 10.22 6.55 4.63
CA GLU A 308 10.74 5.78 5.76
C GLU A 308 11.79 6.58 6.55
N HIS A 309 12.65 7.34 5.86
CA HIS A 309 13.78 8.04 6.47
C HIS A 309 13.50 9.54 6.75
N LYS A 310 12.24 9.99 6.61
CA LYS A 310 11.88 11.42 6.72
C LYS A 310 12.33 12.09 8.04
N LYS A 311 12.30 11.35 9.15
CA LYS A 311 12.72 11.87 10.47
C LYS A 311 14.22 12.12 10.50
N GLU A 312 15.00 11.18 9.96
CA GLU A 312 16.45 11.26 9.87
C GLU A 312 16.86 12.35 8.89
N LEU A 313 16.20 12.44 7.73
CA LEU A 313 16.39 13.52 6.75
C LEU A 313 16.06 14.90 7.34
N GLY A 314 14.98 15.00 8.13
CA GLY A 314 14.61 16.24 8.83
C GLY A 314 15.65 16.65 9.88
N LEU A 315 16.14 15.70 10.67
CA LEU A 315 17.23 15.93 11.63
C LEU A 315 18.53 16.32 10.93
N ALA A 316 18.87 15.67 9.83
CA ALA A 316 20.04 16.00 9.02
C ALA A 316 19.93 17.41 8.41
N ALA A 317 18.76 17.78 7.90
CA ALA A 317 18.50 19.13 7.38
C ALA A 317 18.61 20.21 8.46
N LEU A 318 18.06 19.96 9.66
CA LEU A 318 18.20 20.85 10.81
C LEU A 318 19.66 20.97 11.25
N GLY A 319 20.40 19.86 11.28
CA GLY A 319 21.84 19.84 11.58
C GLY A 319 22.66 20.63 10.56
N ALA A 320 22.38 20.45 9.26
CA ALA A 320 23.03 21.20 8.18
C ALA A 320 22.72 22.71 8.27
N ALA A 321 21.47 23.08 8.56
CA ALA A 321 21.09 24.47 8.78
C ALA A 321 21.78 25.09 9.99
N ALA A 322 21.93 24.33 11.10
CA ALA A 322 22.67 24.78 12.28
C ALA A 322 24.16 25.01 11.97
N VAL A 323 24.81 24.08 11.25
CA VAL A 323 26.21 24.22 10.83
C VAL A 323 26.39 25.42 9.90
N ALA A 324 25.49 25.61 8.92
CA ALA A 324 25.51 26.78 8.04
C ALA A 324 25.30 28.09 8.82
N GLY A 325 24.40 28.10 9.81
CA GLY A 325 24.16 29.25 10.69
C GLY A 325 25.37 29.61 11.56
N VAL A 326 26.07 28.62 12.13
CA VAL A 326 27.34 28.82 12.87
C VAL A 326 28.42 29.34 11.92
N GLY A 327 28.55 28.75 10.73
CA GLY A 327 29.49 29.22 9.70
C GLY A 327 29.27 30.68 9.30
N PHE A 328 28.00 31.08 9.12
CA PHE A 328 27.62 32.46 8.83
C PHE A 328 27.91 33.41 9.99
N MET A 329 27.66 32.99 11.24
CA MET A 329 28.01 33.78 12.44
C MET A 329 29.52 33.96 12.63
N LEU A 330 30.32 32.92 12.36
CA LEU A 330 31.78 33.00 12.42
C LEU A 330 32.35 33.89 11.29
N ALA A 331 31.83 33.76 10.08
CA ALA A 331 32.22 34.59 8.94
C ALA A 331 31.87 36.08 9.17
N SER A 332 30.66 36.37 9.66
CA SER A 332 30.21 37.74 9.97
C SER A 332 30.97 38.38 11.14
N ARG A 333 31.40 37.59 12.13
CA ARG A 333 32.31 38.06 13.20
C ARG A 333 33.71 38.36 12.68
N SER A 334 34.23 37.58 11.72
CA SER A 334 35.54 37.86 11.10
C SER A 334 35.52 39.11 10.22
N GLY A 335 34.41 39.39 9.52
CA GLY A 335 34.26 40.56 8.65
C GLY A 335 34.08 41.89 9.39
N ASN A 336 33.58 41.88 10.64
CA ASN A 336 33.41 43.09 11.45
C ASN A 336 34.70 43.53 12.17
N GLY A 337 35.74 42.69 12.19
CA GLY A 337 37.05 43.01 12.79
C GLY A 337 37.92 43.95 11.94
N ASP A 338 37.74 43.97 10.62
CA ASP A 338 38.55 44.80 9.71
C ASP A 338 38.01 46.22 9.51
N GLY A 339 36.74 46.48 9.86
CA GLY A 339 36.14 47.82 9.81
C GLY A 339 36.66 48.77 10.89
N ALA A 340 37.10 48.23 12.04
CA ALA A 340 37.60 49.04 13.16
C ALA A 340 39.05 49.53 12.97
N LYS A 341 39.87 48.85 12.16
CA LYS A 341 41.25 49.29 11.87
C LYS A 341 41.37 50.41 10.83
N ARG A 342 40.32 50.70 10.04
CA ARG A 342 40.35 51.75 8.99
C ARG A 342 39.83 53.14 9.42
N ARG A 343 39.24 53.30 10.62
CA ARG A 343 38.81 54.63 11.12
C ARG A 343 39.83 55.35 12.01
N GLY A 344 40.93 54.69 12.41
CA GLY A 344 41.99 55.31 13.22
C GLY A 344 43.03 56.14 12.44
N THR A 345 43.08 56.04 11.11
CA THR A 345 44.21 56.57 10.31
C THR A 345 43.92 57.86 9.54
N LYS A 346 42.72 58.46 9.65
CA LYS A 346 42.37 59.71 8.94
C LYS A 346 42.38 61.00 9.77
N ALA A 347 42.87 60.97 11.02
CA ALA A 347 42.98 62.16 11.88
C ALA A 347 44.39 62.77 11.98
N LYS A 348 45.38 62.29 11.21
CA LYS A 348 46.72 62.89 11.10
C LYS A 348 47.03 63.20 9.64
N GLN A 349 46.53 64.32 9.12
CA GLN A 349 47.10 65.09 8.00
C GLN A 349 46.12 66.21 7.58
N ARG A 350 46.11 67.29 8.36
CA ARG A 350 45.86 68.66 7.91
C ARG A 350 46.61 69.58 8.87
N GLY A 351 47.90 69.73 8.59
CA GLY A 351 48.70 70.90 8.93
C GLY A 351 48.99 71.62 7.62
#